data_AF-A0A839STJ4-F1
#
_entry.id   AF-A0A839STJ4-F1
#
_cell.length_a   1.000
_cell.length_b   1.000
_cell.length_c   1.000
_cell.angle_alpha   90.00
_cell.angle_beta   90.00
_cell.angle_gamma   90.00
#
_symmetry.space_group_name_H-M   'P 1'
#
loop_
_entity.id
_entity.type
_entity.pdbx_description
1 polymer ?
#
loop_
_entity_poly.entity_id
_entity_poly.type
_entity_poly.pdbx_seq_one_letter_code
_entity_poly.pdbx_strand_id
1 'polypeptide(L)'
;MSRFDPDGLKDAATLTPEKRLWCAVLFRIFQDACRKLPESADNAVKIECDQARSWLLSGQDMRIVCELAGFDPDAVRESARRMEQAGWPVIKLDVSEKTEAAPLAA
;
A
#
# COMPACT_ATOMS: atom_id res chain seq x y z
N MET A 1 -17.58 5.77 7.27
CA MET A 1 -16.75 5.96 6.07
C MET A 1 -15.30 5.82 6.51
N SER A 2 -14.75 4.61 6.44
CA SER A 2 -13.40 4.33 6.94
C SER A 2 -12.38 4.80 5.89
N ARG A 3 -11.63 5.84 6.24
CA ARG A 3 -10.48 6.35 5.49
C ARG A 3 -9.36 5.31 5.58
N PHE A 4 -8.62 5.10 4.49
CA PHE A 4 -7.36 4.35 4.54
C PHE A 4 -6.42 5.13 5.48
N ASP A 5 -6.19 4.56 6.66
CA ASP A 5 -5.38 5.18 7.72
C ASP A 5 -4.07 4.39 7.86
N PRO A 6 -2.92 4.99 7.51
CA PRO A 6 -1.62 4.33 7.65
C PRO A 6 -1.23 4.10 9.11
N ASP A 7 -1.87 4.76 10.08
CA ASP A 7 -1.68 4.46 11.52
C ASP A 7 -2.38 3.17 11.97
N GLY A 8 -3.28 2.58 11.15
CA GLY A 8 -3.87 1.26 11.41
C GLY A 8 -2.85 0.12 11.44
N LEU A 9 -1.61 0.36 11.00
CA LEU A 9 -0.49 -0.57 11.14
C LEU A 9 0.05 -0.64 12.58
N LYS A 10 -0.25 0.31 13.47
CA LYS A 10 0.25 0.31 14.85
C LYS A 10 -0.38 -0.77 15.72
N ASP A 11 -1.52 -1.30 15.30
CA ASP A 11 -2.13 -2.52 15.86
C ASP A 11 -1.51 -3.81 15.28
N ALA A 12 -0.30 -3.78 14.70
CA ALA A 12 0.39 -4.96 14.19
C ALA A 12 0.65 -6.06 15.23
N ALA A 13 0.54 -5.76 16.52
CA ALA A 13 0.56 -6.76 17.59
C ALA A 13 -0.74 -7.59 17.68
N THR A 14 -1.86 -7.09 17.15
CA THR A 14 -3.17 -7.78 17.14
C THR A 14 -3.56 -8.33 15.77
N LEU A 15 -2.83 -7.96 14.71
CA LEU A 15 -2.98 -8.54 13.37
C LEU A 15 -2.34 -9.92 13.29
N THR A 16 -3.04 -10.87 12.64
CA THR A 16 -2.42 -12.16 12.32
C THR A 16 -1.20 -11.96 11.41
N PRO A 17 -0.18 -12.83 11.47
CA PRO A 17 0.98 -12.77 10.57
C PRO A 17 0.59 -12.74 9.10
N GLU A 18 -0.48 -13.46 8.75
CA GLU A 18 -1.05 -13.47 7.41
C GLU A 18 -1.63 -12.12 7.00
N LYS A 19 -2.44 -11.47 7.85
CA LYS A 19 -2.99 -10.15 7.53
C LYS A 19 -1.90 -9.10 7.36
N ARG A 20 -0.83 -9.17 8.17
CA ARG A 20 0.37 -8.34 8.00
C ARG A 20 1.05 -8.55 6.65
N LEU A 21 1.19 -9.80 6.20
CA LEU A 21 1.75 -10.12 4.89
C LEU A 21 0.93 -9.44 3.78
N TRP A 22 -0.39 -9.60 3.80
CA TRP A 22 -1.26 -9.04 2.78
C TRP A 22 -1.29 -7.50 2.80
N CYS A 23 -1.23 -6.88 3.99
CA CYS A 23 -1.01 -5.44 4.10
C CYS A 23 0.31 -5.01 3.45
N ALA A 24 1.41 -5.74 3.66
CA ALA A 24 2.70 -5.44 3.07
C ALA A 24 2.68 -5.58 1.54
N VAL A 25 2.00 -6.60 1.01
CA VAL A 25 1.78 -6.79 -0.44
C VAL A 25 1.03 -5.59 -1.01
N LEU A 26 -0.11 -5.23 -0.41
CA LEU A 26 -0.93 -4.11 -0.90
C LEU A 26 -0.14 -2.80 -0.86
N PHE A 27 0.57 -2.55 0.23
CA PHE A 27 1.42 -1.37 0.40
C PHE A 27 2.52 -1.31 -0.67
N ARG A 28 3.19 -2.44 -0.91
CA ARG A 28 4.24 -2.53 -1.92
C ARG A 28 3.70 -2.19 -3.31
N ILE A 29 2.53 -2.70 -3.67
CA ILE A 29 1.90 -2.41 -4.96
C ILE A 29 1.62 -0.91 -5.12
N PHE A 30 1.14 -0.22 -4.08
CA PHE A 30 0.96 1.23 -4.13
C PHE A 30 2.28 1.99 -4.28
N GLN A 31 3.34 1.55 -3.61
CA GLN A 31 4.67 2.14 -3.76
C GLN A 31 5.20 1.98 -5.18
N ASP A 32 5.05 0.80 -5.77
CA ASP A 32 5.49 0.54 -7.14
C ASP A 32 4.65 1.36 -8.14
N ALA A 33 3.33 1.43 -7.96
CA ALA A 33 2.46 2.24 -8.81
C ALA A 33 2.81 3.74 -8.79
N CYS A 34 3.20 4.26 -7.62
CA CYS A 34 3.53 5.67 -7.38
C CYS A 34 5.03 5.98 -7.43
N ARG A 35 5.85 5.01 -7.88
CA ARG A 35 7.30 5.18 -7.92
C ARG A 35 7.68 6.28 -8.91
N LYS A 36 8.51 7.24 -8.47
CA LYS A 36 9.11 8.22 -9.38
C LYS A 36 10.19 7.52 -10.19
N LEU A 37 9.99 7.43 -11.51
CA LEU A 37 10.98 6.87 -12.41
C LEU A 37 11.76 8.00 -13.09
N PRO A 38 13.11 7.96 -13.09
CA PRO A 38 13.88 8.80 -14.01
C PRO A 38 13.62 8.37 -15.46
N GLU A 39 13.84 9.25 -16.42
CA GLU A 39 13.64 8.91 -17.84
C GLU A 39 14.50 7.70 -18.28
N SER A 40 15.71 7.61 -17.71
CA SER A 40 16.68 6.54 -17.88
C SER A 40 16.41 5.29 -17.04
N ALA A 41 15.25 5.16 -16.38
CA ALA A 41 14.94 3.94 -15.63
C ALA A 41 14.90 2.74 -16.57
N ASP A 42 15.34 1.60 -16.03
CA ASP A 42 15.24 0.30 -16.68
C ASP A 42 13.79 0.03 -17.11
N ASN A 43 13.63 -0.53 -18.30
CA ASN A 43 12.35 -0.95 -18.83
C ASN A 43 11.66 -1.97 -17.92
N ALA A 44 12.42 -2.85 -17.25
CA ALA A 44 11.86 -3.78 -16.28
C ALA A 44 11.13 -3.04 -15.14
N VAL A 45 11.74 -1.97 -14.62
CA VAL A 45 11.15 -1.17 -13.54
C VAL A 45 9.91 -0.40 -14.04
N LYS A 46 9.93 0.09 -15.28
CA LYS A 46 8.74 0.72 -15.90
C LYS A 46 7.58 -0.27 -16.00
N ILE A 47 7.86 -1.49 -16.47
CA ILE A 47 6.88 -2.58 -16.58
C ILE A 47 6.30 -2.95 -15.21
N GLU A 48 7.12 -3.06 -14.18
CA GLU A 48 6.65 -3.35 -12.81
C GLU A 48 5.67 -2.27 -12.31
N CYS A 49 5.98 -0.99 -12.55
CA CYS A 49 5.09 0.11 -12.17
C CYS A 49 3.76 0.06 -12.92
N ASP A 50 3.79 -0.20 -14.23
CA ASP A 50 2.58 -0.31 -15.05
C ASP A 50 1.74 -1.54 -14.70
N GLN A 51 2.37 -2.66 -14.36
CA GLN A 51 1.68 -3.85 -13.85
C GLN A 51 0.99 -3.56 -12.51
N ALA A 52 1.67 -2.86 -11.59
CA ALA A 52 1.09 -2.46 -10.30
C ALA A 52 -0.14 -1.56 -10.50
N ARG A 53 -0.05 -0.56 -11.40
CA ARG A 53 -1.17 0.33 -11.74
C ARG A 53 -2.35 -0.44 -12.34
N SER A 54 -2.07 -1.31 -13.33
CA SER A 54 -3.06 -2.14 -13.99
C SER A 54 -3.78 -3.07 -13.01
N TRP A 55 -3.02 -3.69 -12.10
CA TRP A 55 -3.56 -4.58 -11.07
C TRP A 55 -4.47 -3.83 -10.08
N LEU A 56 -4.10 -2.63 -9.63
CA LEU A 56 -4.95 -1.82 -8.74
C LEU A 56 -6.29 -1.44 -9.39
N LEU A 57 -6.30 -1.21 -10.70
CA LEU A 57 -7.49 -0.77 -11.43
C LEU A 57 -8.38 -1.93 -11.89
N SER A 58 -7.78 -3.05 -12.30
CA SER A 58 -8.47 -4.12 -13.04
C SER A 58 -8.12 -5.55 -12.59
N GLY A 59 -7.21 -5.73 -11.63
CA GLY A 59 -6.84 -7.03 -11.10
C GLY A 59 -8.04 -7.79 -10.50
N GLN A 60 -8.19 -9.06 -10.86
CA GLN A 60 -9.29 -9.91 -10.39
C GLN A 60 -9.06 -10.39 -8.95
N ASP A 61 -7.81 -10.73 -8.64
CA ASP A 61 -7.31 -11.17 -7.33
C ASP A 61 -7.14 -10.01 -6.34
N MET A 62 -7.20 -8.75 -6.81
CA MET A 62 -7.12 -7.55 -5.96
C MET A 62 -8.18 -7.54 -4.86
N ARG A 63 -9.40 -8.01 -5.13
CA ARG A 63 -10.45 -8.13 -4.13
C ARG A 63 -10.04 -9.06 -2.99
N ILE A 64 -9.51 -10.24 -3.33
CA ILE A 64 -9.08 -11.25 -2.37
C ILE A 64 -7.94 -10.70 -1.52
N VAL A 65 -6.94 -10.06 -2.15
CA VAL A 65 -5.81 -9.45 -1.42
C VAL A 65 -6.28 -8.35 -0.47
N CYS A 66 -7.24 -7.51 -0.88
CA CYS A 66 -7.82 -6.49 0.00
C CYS A 66 -8.55 -7.12 1.19
N GLU A 67 -9.39 -8.13 0.95
CA GLU A 67 -10.11 -8.85 2.00
C GLU A 67 -9.16 -9.52 3.00
N LEU A 68 -8.10 -10.18 2.52
CA LEU A 68 -7.07 -10.81 3.34
C LEU A 68 -6.23 -9.79 4.13
N ALA A 69 -6.03 -8.60 3.57
CA ALA A 69 -5.43 -7.46 4.28
C ALA A 69 -6.43 -6.74 5.21
N GLY A 70 -7.72 -7.10 5.17
CA GLY A 70 -8.80 -6.47 5.93
C GLY A 70 -9.15 -5.05 5.48
N PHE A 71 -8.94 -4.73 4.21
CA PHE A 71 -9.37 -3.50 3.57
C PHE A 71 -10.62 -3.73 2.70
N ASP A 72 -11.44 -2.69 2.58
CA ASP A 72 -12.54 -2.65 1.62
C ASP A 72 -11.98 -2.54 0.18
N PRO A 73 -12.19 -3.55 -0.69
CA PRO A 73 -11.71 -3.53 -2.06
C PRO A 73 -12.17 -2.31 -2.86
N ASP A 74 -13.40 -1.85 -2.64
CA ASP A 74 -13.97 -0.74 -3.41
C ASP A 74 -13.32 0.59 -3.00
N ALA A 75 -13.03 0.77 -1.70
CA ALA A 75 -12.31 1.93 -1.19
C ALA A 75 -10.84 1.98 -1.69
N VAL A 76 -10.18 0.81 -1.76
CA VAL A 76 -8.82 0.70 -2.31
C VAL A 76 -8.81 1.06 -3.80
N ARG A 77 -9.79 0.55 -4.57
CA ARG A 77 -9.91 0.85 -6.00
C ARG A 77 -10.25 2.31 -6.27
N GLU A 78 -11.11 2.91 -5.45
CA GLU A 78 -11.39 4.33 -5.53
C GLU A 78 -10.13 5.17 -5.27
N SER A 79 -9.34 4.78 -4.28
CA SER A 79 -8.05 5.43 -3.98
C SER A 79 -7.08 5.33 -5.16
N ALA A 80 -6.98 4.15 -5.79
CA ALA A 80 -6.16 3.96 -6.99
C ALA A 80 -6.64 4.83 -8.17
N ARG A 81 -7.95 4.94 -8.40
CA ARG A 81 -8.51 5.84 -9.45
C ARG A 81 -8.20 7.31 -9.19
N ARG A 82 -8.25 7.76 -7.93
CA ARG A 82 -7.84 9.13 -7.57
C ARG A 82 -6.36 9.36 -7.84
N MET A 83 -5.50 8.37 -7.54
CA MET A 83 -4.08 8.45 -7.87
C MET A 83 -3.84 8.49 -9.37
N GLU A 84 -4.54 7.67 -10.16
CA GLU A 84 -4.48 7.69 -11.62
C GLU A 84 -4.83 9.08 -12.18
N GLN A 85 -5.93 9.67 -11.73
CA GLN A 85 -6.35 11.03 -12.13
C GLN A 85 -5.31 12.10 -11.76
N ALA A 86 -4.57 11.89 -10.67
CA ALA A 86 -3.48 12.76 -10.24
C ALA A 86 -2.12 12.43 -10.89
N GLY A 87 -2.07 11.44 -11.80
CA GLY A 87 -0.84 11.03 -12.49
C GLY A 87 0.12 10.20 -11.63
N TRP A 88 -0.40 9.40 -10.70
CA TRP A 88 0.36 8.54 -9.77
C TRP A 88 1.41 9.32 -8.96
N PRO A 89 0.98 10.26 -8.10
CA PRO A 89 1.88 11.14 -7.37
C PRO A 89 2.78 10.33 -6.44
N VAL A 90 4.03 10.78 -6.29
CA VAL A 90 5.01 10.12 -5.42
C VAL A 90 4.55 10.21 -3.97
N ILE A 91 4.11 9.09 -3.42
CA ILE A 91 3.73 8.97 -2.02
C ILE A 91 4.94 8.55 -1.20
N LYS A 92 5.35 9.45 -0.29
CA LYS A 92 6.10 9.05 0.90
C LYS A 92 5.09 8.56 1.92
N LEU A 93 4.87 7.25 1.94
CA LEU A 93 4.17 6.64 3.06
C LEU A 93 5.17 6.60 4.22
N ASP A 94 5.12 7.65 5.04
CA ASP A 94 5.87 7.73 6.29
C ASP A 94 5.32 6.63 7.21
N VAL A 95 5.97 5.46 7.19
CA VAL A 95 5.75 4.45 8.23
C VAL A 95 6.40 5.02 9.47
N SER A 96 5.65 5.85 10.19
CA SER A 96 6.14 6.58 11.36
C SER A 96 6.70 5.60 12.38
N GLU A 97 8.03 5.44 12.38
CA GLU A 97 8.83 4.92 13.48
C GLU A 97 8.69 5.87 14.67
N LYS A 98 7.58 5.78 15.39
CA LYS A 98 7.52 6.20 16.79
C LYS A 98 7.44 4.95 17.66
N THR A 99 8.57 4.26 17.75
CA THR A 99 8.87 3.42 18.91
C THR A 99 9.29 4.37 20.03
N GLU A 100 8.30 4.88 20.77
CA GLU A 100 8.56 5.51 22.06
C GLU A 100 8.97 4.38 23.02
N ALA A 101 10.28 4.30 23.27
CA ALA A 101 10.85 3.43 24.27
C ALA A 101 10.30 3.81 25.64
N ALA A 102 9.34 3.02 26.15
CA ALA A 102 8.93 3.11 27.54
C ALA A 102 10.08 2.63 28.45
N PRO A 103 10.48 3.40 29.47
CA PRO A 103 11.55 3.01 30.37
C PRO A 103 11.09 1.84 31.24
N LEU A 104 11.86 0.75 31.22
CA LEU A 104 11.69 -0.39 32.10
C LEU A 104 12.05 0.07 33.52
N ALA A 105 11.03 0.34 34.34
CA ALA A 105 11.19 0.50 35.78
C ALA A 105 11.10 -0.88 36.43
N ALA A 106 12.23 -1.34 37.01
CA ALA A 106 12.31 -2.18 38.21
C ALA A 106 13.76 -2.23 38.70
#